data_AF-T0MJM2-F1
#
_entry.id   AF-T0MJM2-F1
#
_cell.length_a   1.000
_cell.length_b   1.000
_cell.length_c   1.000
_cell.angle_alpha   90.00
_cell.angle_beta   90.00
_cell.angle_gamma   90.00
#
_symmetry.space_group_name_H-M   'P 1'
#
loop_
_entity.id
_entity.type
_entity.pdbx_description
1 polymer ?
#
loop_
_entity_poly.entity_id
_entity_poly.type
_entity_poly.pdbx_seq_one_letter_code
_entity_poly.pdbx_strand_id
1 'polypeptide(L)'
;MESTEKKQDKHKIFDKFVVLDLKEILERLDPQEINKDLISEILQRIKQKRQIEKKEIARMILFMADFPERNWNIKGIMEAIKINLEEINWRDVYSYFLEEDFNIWSLDSLYVIIDCWVCISGIITVPYEIFFKRWKNSRSQIYFIRLIIESDERKTQLYSNVFFKRIVKLEETRNLRFKNILNYESTFNCVELFECIKTLDSNILIEQIAKKAPEWCLLGLSHVYPSFKRFFDELLINFMRGSSSNFVFYILFKNISKIILQNLQKYMSNGISLSKVLDIILEQKMLPFVSEELDPPNICMDIIILSSLRDHLNLGIWLNNMMVSKKDIFANILINYIEFKVQGITEMKSEFDLNVKLNNLIIDKLFPLTVEIIITFIKTIELFQRQLNFETINRLNQLKKQIPQIIKIKKEMIII
;
A
#
# COMPACT_ATOMS: atom_id res chain seq x y z
N MET A 1 30.91 -59.08 23.60
CA MET A 1 29.81 -58.96 24.58
C MET A 1 29.35 -57.52 24.77
N GLU A 2 30.24 -56.50 24.70
CA GLU A 2 29.83 -55.07 24.71
C GLU A 2 28.92 -54.64 23.53
N SER A 3 28.92 -55.35 22.40
CA SER A 3 28.11 -55.01 21.22
C SER A 3 26.66 -55.47 21.31
N THR A 4 26.35 -56.45 22.17
CA THR A 4 24.99 -57.00 22.36
C THR A 4 24.23 -56.22 23.45
N GLU A 5 24.91 -55.81 24.52
CA GLU A 5 24.31 -54.96 25.57
C GLU A 5 23.96 -53.56 25.07
N LYS A 6 24.88 -52.89 24.33
CA LYS A 6 24.59 -51.59 23.70
C LYS A 6 23.43 -51.63 22.70
N LYS A 7 23.20 -52.77 22.03
CA LYS A 7 22.05 -52.96 21.11
C LYS A 7 20.75 -53.20 21.87
N GLN A 8 20.77 -53.94 22.98
CA GLN A 8 19.59 -54.18 23.82
C GLN A 8 19.14 -52.90 24.55
N ASP A 9 20.07 -52.07 25.03
CA ASP A 9 19.74 -50.78 25.65
C ASP A 9 19.21 -49.75 24.64
N LYS A 10 19.77 -49.70 23.43
CA LYS A 10 19.20 -48.90 22.34
C LYS A 10 17.77 -49.33 22.01
N HIS A 11 17.49 -50.64 21.91
CA HIS A 11 16.13 -51.14 21.64
C HIS A 11 15.11 -50.70 22.70
N LYS A 12 15.46 -50.78 23.99
CA LYS A 12 14.59 -50.33 25.09
C LYS A 12 14.32 -48.82 25.08
N ILE A 13 15.29 -48.01 24.64
CA ILE A 13 15.12 -46.56 24.49
C ILE A 13 14.14 -46.26 23.35
N PHE A 14 14.27 -46.93 22.20
CA PHE A 14 13.38 -46.72 21.05
C PHE A 14 11.94 -47.15 21.30
N ASP A 15 11.70 -48.21 22.09
CA ASP A 15 10.33 -48.61 22.43
C ASP A 15 9.58 -47.56 23.25
N LYS A 16 10.30 -46.75 24.04
CA LYS A 16 9.71 -45.63 24.79
C LYS A 16 9.30 -44.46 23.88
N PHE A 17 9.92 -44.30 22.71
CA PHE A 17 9.60 -43.21 21.79
C PHE A 17 8.30 -43.42 21.02
N VAL A 18 7.82 -44.66 20.90
CA VAL A 18 6.66 -44.95 20.05
C VAL A 18 5.36 -44.31 20.56
N VAL A 19 5.27 -44.05 21.86
CA VAL A 19 4.10 -43.40 22.50
C VAL A 19 4.21 -41.88 22.58
N LEU A 20 5.38 -41.30 22.28
CA LEU A 20 5.65 -39.87 22.42
C LEU A 20 5.29 -39.11 21.14
N ASP A 21 5.01 -37.81 21.29
CA ASP A 21 4.89 -36.86 20.17
C ASP A 21 6.29 -36.62 19.55
N LEU A 22 6.38 -36.44 18.22
CA LEU A 22 7.63 -36.12 17.52
C LEU A 22 8.41 -34.97 18.18
N LYS A 23 7.72 -33.96 18.73
CA LYS A 23 8.35 -32.91 19.52
C LYS A 23 9.11 -33.47 20.73
N GLU A 24 8.45 -34.30 21.54
CA GLU A 24 9.02 -34.88 22.77
C GLU A 24 10.18 -35.83 22.47
N ILE A 25 10.18 -36.44 21.28
CA ILE A 25 11.30 -37.24 20.80
C ILE A 25 12.51 -36.34 20.53
N LEU A 26 12.34 -35.24 19.78
CA LEU A 26 13.43 -34.30 19.51
C LEU A 26 13.96 -33.65 20.80
N GLU A 27 13.10 -33.39 21.79
CA GLU A 27 13.51 -32.88 23.10
C GLU A 27 14.51 -33.79 23.82
N ARG A 28 14.41 -35.11 23.60
CA ARG A 28 15.22 -36.14 24.28
C ARG A 28 16.48 -36.54 23.49
N LEU A 29 16.61 -36.10 22.24
CA LEU A 29 17.75 -36.40 21.39
C LEU A 29 18.76 -35.26 21.45
N ASP A 30 20.05 -35.60 21.41
CA ASP A 30 21.12 -34.62 21.22
C ASP A 30 21.08 -34.11 19.77
N PRO A 31 20.91 -32.79 19.53
CA PRO A 31 20.90 -32.21 18.19
C PRO A 31 22.08 -32.63 17.30
N GLN A 32 23.26 -32.89 17.87
CA GLN A 32 24.44 -33.29 17.10
C GLN A 32 24.39 -34.74 16.60
N GLU A 33 23.64 -35.61 17.30
CA GLU A 33 23.47 -37.01 16.92
C GLU A 33 22.31 -37.20 15.92
N ILE A 34 21.47 -36.18 15.74
CA ILE A 34 20.31 -36.26 14.86
C ILE A 34 20.74 -36.24 13.40
N ASN A 35 20.51 -37.37 12.75
CA ASN A 35 20.70 -37.54 11.32
C ASN A 35 19.48 -38.22 10.68
N LYS A 36 19.50 -38.27 9.35
CA LYS A 36 18.42 -38.82 8.53
C LYS A 36 18.11 -40.28 8.87
N ASP A 37 19.13 -41.10 9.11
CA ASP A 37 18.97 -42.54 9.33
C ASP A 37 18.33 -42.81 10.69
N LEU A 38 18.79 -42.12 11.73
CA LEU A 38 18.23 -42.21 13.08
C LEU A 38 16.74 -41.82 13.09
N ILE A 39 16.40 -40.68 12.49
CA ILE A 39 15.00 -40.23 12.41
C ILE A 39 14.17 -41.19 11.58
N SER A 40 14.71 -41.74 10.48
CA SER A 40 14.00 -42.75 9.68
C SER A 40 13.71 -44.01 10.48
N GLU A 41 14.68 -44.52 11.26
CA GLU A 41 14.49 -45.69 12.11
C GLU A 41 13.38 -45.44 13.17
N ILE A 42 13.40 -44.26 13.80
CA ILE A 42 12.37 -43.87 14.78
C ILE A 42 10.99 -43.82 14.11
N LEU A 43 10.86 -43.13 12.98
CA LEU A 43 9.60 -42.97 12.26
C LEU A 43 9.03 -44.32 11.82
N GLN A 44 9.85 -45.23 11.31
CA GLN A 44 9.40 -46.58 10.93
C GLN A 44 8.83 -47.35 12.11
N ARG A 45 9.46 -47.28 13.29
CA ARG A 45 8.95 -47.92 14.51
C ARG A 45 7.66 -47.28 15.01
N ILE A 46 7.52 -45.96 14.90
CA ILE A 46 6.27 -45.26 15.26
C ILE A 46 5.14 -45.71 14.33
N LYS A 47 5.38 -45.70 13.02
CA LYS A 47 4.40 -46.11 11.99
C LYS A 47 3.88 -47.54 12.18
N GLN A 48 4.69 -48.43 12.75
CA GLN A 48 4.26 -49.79 13.06
C GLN A 48 3.21 -49.87 14.18
N LYS A 49 3.16 -48.89 15.10
CA LYS A 49 2.22 -48.91 16.23
C LYS A 49 1.12 -47.84 16.15
N ARG A 50 1.35 -46.71 15.48
CA ARG A 50 0.36 -45.63 15.34
C ARG A 50 0.58 -44.78 14.09
N GLN A 51 -0.45 -44.02 13.73
CA GLN A 51 -0.36 -42.96 12.73
C GLN A 51 0.28 -41.71 13.32
N ILE A 52 1.09 -41.01 12.53
CA ILE A 52 1.66 -39.70 12.86
C ILE A 52 0.71 -38.63 12.31
N GLU A 53 0.24 -37.75 13.18
CA GLU A 53 -0.71 -36.70 12.81
C GLU A 53 0.01 -35.46 12.24
N LYS A 54 -0.67 -34.71 11.37
CA LYS A 54 -0.15 -33.46 10.80
C LYS A 54 0.18 -32.42 11.90
N LYS A 55 -0.62 -32.39 12.97
CA LYS A 55 -0.43 -31.50 14.12
C LYS A 55 0.86 -31.82 14.89
N GLU A 56 1.21 -33.10 14.98
CA GLU A 56 2.44 -33.58 15.61
C GLU A 56 3.68 -33.04 14.88
N ILE A 57 3.65 -33.09 13.55
CA ILE A 57 4.73 -32.57 12.69
C ILE A 57 4.85 -31.05 12.83
N ALA A 58 3.71 -30.33 12.89
CA ALA A 58 3.70 -28.89 13.12
C ALA A 58 4.36 -28.53 14.47
N ARG A 59 4.04 -29.25 15.55
CA ARG A 59 4.66 -29.07 16.87
C ARG A 59 6.15 -29.36 16.88
N MET A 60 6.58 -30.36 16.13
CA MET A 60 7.99 -30.68 15.96
C MET A 60 8.76 -29.56 15.24
N ILE A 61 8.21 -29.03 14.14
CA ILE A 61 8.82 -27.89 13.42
C ILE A 61 8.90 -26.66 14.33
N LEU A 62 7.84 -26.40 15.07
CA LEU A 62 7.80 -25.33 16.06
C LEU A 62 8.86 -25.45 17.13
N PHE A 63 9.02 -26.64 17.69
CA PHE A 63 10.03 -26.89 18.68
C PHE A 63 11.44 -26.63 18.13
N MET A 64 11.72 -27.02 16.89
CA MET A 64 12.99 -26.66 16.26
C MET A 64 13.15 -25.14 16.10
N ALA A 65 12.06 -24.44 15.78
CA ALA A 65 12.03 -22.98 15.62
C ALA A 65 12.14 -22.22 16.96
N ASP A 66 11.69 -22.79 18.07
CA ASP A 66 11.82 -22.21 19.41
C ASP A 66 13.26 -22.28 19.94
N PHE A 67 14.06 -23.24 19.44
CA PHE A 67 15.46 -23.45 19.85
C PHE A 67 16.41 -23.47 18.64
N PRO A 68 16.50 -22.37 17.85
CA PRO A 68 17.33 -22.33 16.64
C PRO A 68 18.83 -22.48 16.95
N GLU A 69 19.27 -22.08 18.14
CA GLU A 69 20.67 -22.16 18.61
C GLU A 69 21.21 -23.59 18.72
N ARG A 70 20.32 -24.59 18.73
CA ARG A 70 20.68 -26.01 18.75
C ARG A 70 21.25 -26.51 17.41
N ASN A 71 21.23 -25.71 16.35
CA ASN A 71 21.77 -26.04 15.03
C ASN A 71 21.24 -27.37 14.48
N TRP A 72 19.91 -27.52 14.48
CA TRP A 72 19.23 -28.72 14.02
C TRP A 72 19.69 -29.14 12.62
N ASN A 73 19.85 -30.44 12.40
CA ASN A 73 20.03 -31.01 11.06
C ASN A 73 18.69 -31.03 10.30
N ILE A 74 18.15 -29.84 10.01
CA ILE A 74 16.82 -29.64 9.39
C ILE A 74 16.71 -30.48 8.12
N LYS A 75 17.74 -30.45 7.26
CA LYS A 75 17.75 -31.24 6.03
C LYS A 75 17.59 -32.73 6.30
N GLY A 76 18.38 -33.31 7.20
CA GLY A 76 18.30 -34.72 7.54
C GLY A 76 16.95 -35.12 8.15
N ILE A 77 16.44 -34.30 9.08
CA ILE A 77 15.15 -34.52 9.75
C ILE A 77 14.01 -34.47 8.73
N MET A 78 13.93 -33.40 7.94
CA MET A 78 12.82 -33.18 7.02
C MET A 78 12.84 -34.15 5.83
N GLU A 79 14.03 -34.54 5.33
CA GLU A 79 14.15 -35.61 4.33
C GLU A 79 13.66 -36.96 4.88
N ALA A 80 14.02 -37.31 6.12
CA ALA A 80 13.55 -38.54 6.75
C ALA A 80 12.01 -38.54 6.88
N ILE A 81 11.41 -37.42 7.30
CA ILE A 81 9.95 -37.30 7.41
C ILE A 81 9.29 -37.43 6.02
N LYS A 82 9.81 -36.74 5.01
CA LYS A 82 9.28 -36.78 3.64
C LYS A 82 9.31 -38.20 3.04
N ILE A 83 10.39 -38.95 3.27
CA ILE A 83 10.53 -40.33 2.76
C ILE A 83 9.59 -41.29 3.51
N ASN A 84 9.47 -41.13 4.83
CA ASN A 84 8.69 -42.06 5.63
C ASN A 84 7.19 -41.75 5.62
N LEU A 85 6.75 -40.55 5.22
CA LEU A 85 5.34 -40.12 5.26
C LEU A 85 4.89 -39.54 3.90
N GLU A 86 4.70 -40.43 2.92
CA GLU A 86 4.48 -40.09 1.50
C GLU A 86 3.14 -39.38 1.19
N GLU A 87 2.14 -39.45 2.09
CA GLU A 87 0.79 -38.89 1.86
C GLU A 87 0.50 -37.59 2.65
N ILE A 88 1.54 -36.86 3.07
CA ILE A 88 1.34 -35.62 3.83
C ILE A 88 1.06 -34.44 2.90
N ASN A 89 -0.11 -33.84 3.08
CA ASN A 89 -0.35 -32.48 2.61
C ASN A 89 0.35 -31.47 3.55
N TRP A 90 1.53 -31.01 3.13
CA TRP A 90 2.36 -30.09 3.90
C TRP A 90 1.72 -28.71 4.13
N ARG A 91 0.82 -28.28 3.24
CA ARG A 91 0.04 -27.06 3.46
C ARG A 91 -0.85 -27.18 4.69
N ASP A 92 -1.42 -28.36 4.92
CA ASP A 92 -2.24 -28.62 6.12
C ASP A 92 -1.38 -28.70 7.39
N VAL A 93 -0.12 -29.12 7.30
CA VAL A 93 0.82 -29.05 8.44
C VAL A 93 1.04 -27.58 8.84
N TYR A 94 1.29 -26.73 7.85
CA TYR A 94 1.53 -25.30 8.07
C TYR A 94 0.27 -24.53 8.49
N SER A 95 -0.94 -25.05 8.22
CA SER A 95 -2.17 -24.41 8.70
C SER A 95 -2.37 -24.55 10.22
N TYR A 96 -1.76 -25.55 10.86
CA TYR A 96 -1.74 -25.67 12.33
C TYR A 96 -0.94 -24.54 13.02
N PHE A 97 -0.13 -23.79 12.28
CA PHE A 97 0.55 -22.61 12.80
C PHE A 97 -0.39 -21.42 13.08
N LEU A 98 -1.67 -21.52 12.70
CA LEU A 98 -2.68 -20.48 12.98
C LEU A 98 -3.45 -20.70 14.30
N GLU A 99 -3.15 -21.79 15.03
CA GLU A 99 -3.80 -22.11 16.32
C GLU A 99 -3.27 -21.26 17.49
N GLU A 100 -3.97 -21.26 18.64
CA GLU A 100 -3.77 -20.30 19.73
C GLU A 100 -2.39 -20.35 20.40
N ASP A 101 -1.76 -21.53 20.43
CA ASP A 101 -0.49 -21.77 21.12
C ASP A 101 0.74 -21.40 20.26
N PHE A 102 0.53 -20.89 19.04
CA PHE A 102 1.60 -20.67 18.09
C PHE A 102 2.22 -19.28 18.24
N ASN A 103 3.54 -19.24 18.46
CA ASN A 103 4.30 -18.00 18.53
C ASN A 103 5.65 -18.16 17.83
N ILE A 104 6.01 -17.21 16.96
CA ILE A 104 7.35 -17.12 16.36
C ILE A 104 7.99 -15.88 16.95
N TRP A 105 9.08 -16.03 17.71
CA TRP A 105 9.64 -14.94 18.52
C TRP A 105 10.91 -14.30 17.95
N SER A 106 11.48 -14.85 16.87
CA SER A 106 12.73 -14.33 16.30
C SER A 106 12.81 -14.54 14.79
N LEU A 107 13.72 -13.80 14.14
CA LEU A 107 14.04 -14.02 12.74
C LEU A 107 14.64 -15.41 12.50
N ASP A 108 15.44 -15.92 13.44
CA ASP A 108 16.02 -17.25 13.33
C ASP A 108 14.94 -18.33 13.41
N SER A 109 13.96 -18.17 14.30
CA SER A 109 12.77 -19.04 14.37
C SER A 109 11.99 -19.05 13.06
N LEU A 110 11.78 -17.87 12.46
CA LEU A 110 11.14 -17.74 11.15
C LEU A 110 11.95 -18.46 10.05
N TYR A 111 13.27 -18.32 10.06
CA TYR A 111 14.14 -18.96 9.08
C TYR A 111 14.16 -20.48 9.23
N VAL A 112 14.14 -21.03 10.45
CA VAL A 112 13.99 -22.48 10.66
C VAL A 112 12.70 -23.00 10.03
N ILE A 113 11.59 -22.28 10.16
CA ILE A 113 10.32 -22.64 9.53
C ILE A 113 10.44 -22.61 8.01
N ILE A 114 11.06 -21.58 7.44
CA ILE A 114 11.29 -21.48 5.99
C ILE A 114 12.18 -22.63 5.51
N ASP A 115 13.28 -22.91 6.19
CA ASP A 115 14.24 -23.96 5.83
C ASP A 115 13.58 -25.35 5.87
N CYS A 116 12.69 -25.58 6.84
CA CYS A 116 11.87 -26.79 6.88
C CYS A 116 11.02 -26.93 5.62
N TRP A 117 10.36 -25.84 5.18
CA TRP A 117 9.57 -25.82 3.94
C TRP A 117 10.40 -26.05 2.69
N VAL A 118 11.59 -25.43 2.60
CA VAL A 118 12.49 -25.60 1.46
C VAL A 118 12.91 -27.07 1.32
N CYS A 119 13.23 -27.73 2.44
CA CYS A 119 13.62 -29.14 2.43
C CYS A 119 12.51 -30.08 1.94
N ILE A 120 11.25 -29.80 2.30
CA ILE A 120 10.11 -30.65 1.91
C ILE A 120 9.63 -30.38 0.48
N SER A 121 9.54 -29.11 0.09
CA SER A 121 8.92 -28.69 -1.18
C SER A 121 9.92 -28.56 -2.32
N GLY A 122 11.20 -28.33 -2.01
CA GLY A 122 12.23 -27.96 -2.98
C GLY A 122 12.11 -26.51 -3.48
N ILE A 123 11.20 -25.71 -2.91
CA ILE A 123 10.94 -24.32 -3.32
C ILE A 123 11.15 -23.40 -2.11
N ILE A 124 11.76 -22.24 -2.34
CA ILE A 124 12.08 -21.28 -1.27
C ILE A 124 10.84 -20.54 -0.76
N THR A 125 9.83 -20.34 -1.60
CA THR A 125 8.60 -19.62 -1.24
C THR A 125 7.69 -20.49 -0.36
N VAL A 126 7.62 -20.14 0.93
CA VAL A 126 6.63 -20.70 1.86
C VAL A 126 5.21 -20.29 1.45
N PRO A 127 4.18 -21.06 1.87
CA PRO A 127 2.79 -20.77 1.51
C PRO A 127 2.25 -19.60 2.35
N TYR A 128 2.75 -18.39 2.12
CA TYR A 128 2.37 -17.17 2.84
C TYR A 128 0.87 -16.88 2.81
N GLU A 129 0.15 -17.34 1.79
CA GLU A 129 -1.30 -17.21 1.73
C GLU A 129 -2.02 -17.99 2.85
N ILE A 130 -1.35 -18.95 3.48
CA ILE A 130 -1.81 -19.61 4.72
C ILE A 130 -1.56 -18.68 5.91
N PHE A 131 -0.34 -18.15 6.03
CA PHE A 131 0.06 -17.28 7.14
C PHE A 131 -0.64 -15.91 7.15
N PHE A 132 -1.10 -15.41 6.00
CA PHE A 132 -1.81 -14.13 5.91
C PHE A 132 -3.33 -14.26 6.14
N LYS A 133 -3.86 -15.47 6.34
CA LYS A 133 -5.21 -15.66 6.88
C LYS A 133 -5.27 -15.15 8.32
N ARG A 134 -6.47 -14.96 8.85
CA ARG A 134 -6.67 -14.55 10.24
C ARG A 134 -6.27 -15.68 11.20
N TRP A 135 -5.34 -15.40 12.11
CA TRP A 135 -4.95 -16.34 13.16
C TRP A 135 -5.93 -16.27 14.33
N LYS A 136 -5.98 -17.33 15.15
CA LYS A 136 -6.72 -17.28 16.42
C LYS A 136 -6.08 -16.27 17.39
N ASN A 137 -4.75 -16.20 17.42
CA ASN A 137 -4.00 -15.23 18.21
C ASN A 137 -3.49 -14.07 17.35
N SER A 138 -4.21 -12.95 17.36
CA SER A 138 -3.87 -11.76 16.57
C SER A 138 -2.56 -11.10 17.02
N ARG A 139 -2.19 -11.21 18.30
CA ARG A 139 -0.94 -10.65 18.83
C ARG A 139 0.27 -11.36 18.23
N SER A 140 0.22 -12.69 18.18
CA SER A 140 1.26 -13.52 17.56
C SER A 140 1.32 -13.28 16.06
N GLN A 141 0.17 -13.07 15.40
CA GLN A 141 0.14 -12.70 13.99
C GLN A 141 0.80 -11.33 13.74
N ILE A 142 0.48 -10.30 14.54
CA ILE A 142 1.14 -8.99 14.45
C ILE A 142 2.66 -9.13 14.60
N TYR A 143 3.10 -9.94 15.56
CA TYR A 143 4.53 -10.17 15.77
C TYR A 143 5.17 -10.91 14.59
N PHE A 144 4.51 -11.92 14.03
CA PHE A 144 4.95 -12.60 12.81
C PHE A 144 5.07 -11.63 11.63
N ILE A 145 4.08 -10.76 11.40
CA ILE A 145 4.15 -9.76 10.33
C ILE A 145 5.30 -8.78 10.57
N ARG A 146 5.58 -8.41 11.82
CA ARG A 146 6.76 -7.61 12.16
C ARG A 146 8.06 -8.33 11.77
N LEU A 147 8.18 -9.63 12.03
CA LEU A 147 9.34 -10.41 11.59
C LEU A 147 9.45 -10.43 10.06
N ILE A 148 8.34 -10.55 9.33
CA ILE A 148 8.33 -10.47 7.86
C ILE A 148 8.83 -9.10 7.38
N ILE A 149 8.38 -8.00 8.00
CA ILE A 149 8.83 -6.64 7.71
C ILE A 149 10.34 -6.49 7.97
N GLU A 150 10.87 -7.10 9.03
CA GLU A 150 12.28 -7.01 9.43
C GLU A 150 13.20 -7.97 8.65
N SER A 151 12.63 -9.04 8.06
CA SER A 151 13.35 -10.14 7.39
C SER A 151 14.21 -9.77 6.18
N ASP A 152 15.12 -10.68 5.82
CA ASP A 152 15.86 -10.67 4.55
C ASP A 152 14.97 -11.11 3.39
N GLU A 153 14.83 -10.24 2.38
CA GLU A 153 14.03 -10.45 1.18
C GLU A 153 14.46 -11.69 0.38
N ARG A 154 15.75 -12.07 0.44
CA ARG A 154 16.28 -13.26 -0.25
C ARG A 154 15.84 -14.56 0.39
N LYS A 155 15.60 -14.54 1.71
CA LYS A 155 15.09 -15.70 2.45
C LYS A 155 13.58 -15.79 2.37
N THR A 156 12.88 -14.68 2.57
CA THR A 156 11.41 -14.71 2.60
C THR A 156 10.79 -14.76 1.20
N GLN A 157 11.37 -14.07 0.22
CA GLN A 157 10.91 -14.07 -1.19
C GLN A 157 9.40 -13.87 -1.37
N LEU A 158 8.78 -12.98 -0.59
CA LEU A 158 7.35 -12.67 -0.72
C LEU A 158 7.00 -12.17 -2.13
N TYR A 159 7.96 -11.50 -2.78
CA TYR A 159 7.92 -11.02 -4.18
C TYR A 159 7.85 -12.15 -5.24
N SER A 160 8.12 -13.40 -4.86
CA SER A 160 8.09 -14.57 -5.75
C SER A 160 6.84 -15.44 -5.56
N ASN A 161 5.99 -15.16 -4.56
CA ASN A 161 4.75 -15.91 -4.35
C ASN A 161 3.75 -15.69 -5.52
N VAL A 162 3.38 -16.76 -6.21
CA VAL A 162 2.50 -16.73 -7.40
C VAL A 162 1.03 -16.44 -7.07
N PHE A 163 0.62 -16.64 -5.82
CA PHE A 163 -0.75 -16.37 -5.36
C PHE A 163 -0.95 -14.90 -4.99
N PHE A 164 0.12 -14.12 -4.90
CA PHE A 164 0.10 -12.74 -4.44
C PHE A 164 0.17 -11.73 -5.58
N LYS A 165 -0.65 -10.69 -5.44
CA LYS A 165 -0.64 -9.55 -6.35
C LYS A 165 0.53 -8.63 -6.03
N ARG A 166 1.19 -8.19 -7.09
CA ARG A 166 2.25 -7.17 -7.03
C ARG A 166 1.63 -5.79 -7.03
N ILE A 167 2.17 -4.90 -6.19
CA ILE A 167 1.84 -3.48 -6.20
C ILE A 167 2.42 -2.83 -7.46
N VAL A 168 3.66 -3.19 -7.79
CA VAL A 168 4.39 -2.75 -8.98
C VAL A 168 4.78 -3.96 -9.81
N LYS A 169 4.47 -3.95 -11.10
CA LYS A 169 4.84 -4.97 -12.07
C LYS A 169 6.29 -4.80 -12.53
N LEU A 170 6.91 -5.92 -12.95
CA LEU A 170 8.30 -5.94 -13.40
C LEU A 170 8.54 -5.07 -14.64
N GLU A 171 7.55 -4.97 -15.52
CA GLU A 171 7.60 -4.12 -16.71
C GLU A 171 7.73 -2.63 -16.34
N GLU A 172 7.11 -2.21 -15.23
CA GLU A 172 7.06 -0.82 -14.80
C GLU A 172 8.42 -0.38 -14.23
N THR A 173 9.13 -1.27 -13.55
CA THR A 173 10.48 -1.01 -13.01
C THR A 173 11.57 -1.03 -14.08
N ARG A 174 11.31 -1.73 -15.19
CA ARG A 174 12.21 -1.79 -16.36
C ARG A 174 12.01 -0.64 -17.35
N ASN A 175 10.99 0.19 -17.15
CA ASN A 175 10.76 1.36 -17.99
C ASN A 175 11.98 2.29 -17.94
N LEU A 176 12.50 2.72 -19.10
CA LEU A 176 13.66 3.62 -19.21
C LEU A 176 13.49 4.89 -18.38
N ARG A 177 12.24 5.37 -18.23
CA ARG A 177 11.91 6.54 -17.42
C ARG A 177 12.15 6.33 -15.91
N PHE A 178 12.05 5.09 -15.44
CA PHE A 178 11.99 4.76 -14.01
C PHE A 178 12.98 3.67 -13.59
N LYS A 179 14.01 3.45 -14.40
CA LYS A 179 14.96 2.35 -14.23
C LYS A 179 15.63 2.43 -12.85
N ASN A 180 15.58 1.32 -12.12
CA ASN A 180 16.24 1.12 -10.81
C ASN A 180 15.78 2.05 -9.67
N ILE A 181 14.57 2.64 -9.74
CA ILE A 181 14.08 3.52 -8.67
C ILE A 181 13.62 2.72 -7.44
N LEU A 182 12.96 1.58 -7.64
CA LEU A 182 12.52 0.69 -6.56
C LEU A 182 13.03 -0.73 -6.79
N ASN A 183 13.44 -1.41 -5.72
CA ASN A 183 13.78 -2.82 -5.77
C ASN A 183 12.51 -3.66 -6.01
N TYR A 184 12.34 -4.19 -7.22
CA TYR A 184 11.18 -5.03 -7.56
C TYR A 184 11.03 -6.25 -6.65
N GLU A 185 12.16 -6.80 -6.20
CA GLU A 185 12.23 -7.98 -5.33
C GLU A 185 11.94 -7.67 -3.86
N SER A 186 11.40 -6.48 -3.57
CA SER A 186 11.10 -6.12 -2.21
C SER A 186 9.95 -6.95 -1.62
N THR A 187 10.09 -7.35 -0.36
CA THR A 187 9.01 -7.97 0.41
C THR A 187 7.76 -7.10 0.43
N PHE A 188 7.91 -5.78 0.38
CA PHE A 188 6.78 -4.86 0.38
C PHE A 188 6.05 -4.78 -0.96
N ASN A 189 6.55 -5.38 -2.05
CA ASN A 189 5.85 -5.49 -3.32
C ASN A 189 4.79 -6.61 -3.27
N CYS A 190 3.87 -6.54 -2.30
CA CYS A 190 2.84 -7.54 -2.04
C CYS A 190 1.58 -6.86 -1.52
N VAL A 191 0.48 -6.93 -2.26
CA VAL A 191 -0.81 -6.33 -1.86
C VAL A 191 -1.36 -7.03 -0.63
N GLU A 192 -1.24 -8.35 -0.56
CA GLU A 192 -1.80 -9.19 0.50
C GLU A 192 -1.16 -8.90 1.87
N LEU A 193 0.09 -8.43 1.90
CA LEU A 193 0.72 -7.96 3.14
C LEU A 193 -0.05 -6.77 3.73
N PHE A 194 -0.39 -5.78 2.90
CA PHE A 194 -1.13 -4.60 3.34
C PHE A 194 -2.59 -4.93 3.68
N GLU A 195 -3.24 -5.81 2.92
CA GLU A 195 -4.59 -6.31 3.27
C GLU A 195 -4.55 -7.07 4.61
N CYS A 196 -3.53 -7.90 4.86
CA CYS A 196 -3.35 -8.58 6.14
C CYS A 196 -3.21 -7.55 7.28
N ILE A 197 -2.36 -6.53 7.13
CA ILE A 197 -2.19 -5.47 8.14
C ILE A 197 -3.49 -4.69 8.37
N LYS A 198 -4.27 -4.41 7.32
CA LYS A 198 -5.60 -3.80 7.42
C LYS A 198 -6.57 -4.67 8.20
N THR A 199 -6.61 -5.98 7.95
CA THR A 199 -7.49 -6.88 8.72
C THR A 199 -7.12 -6.94 10.21
N LEU A 200 -5.85 -6.71 10.53
CA LEU A 200 -5.34 -6.63 11.90
C LEU A 200 -5.47 -5.24 12.54
N ASP A 201 -5.86 -4.22 11.76
CA ASP A 201 -5.97 -2.81 12.16
C ASP A 201 -4.72 -2.29 12.92
N SER A 202 -3.52 -2.66 12.45
CA SER A 202 -2.28 -2.40 13.18
C SER A 202 -1.50 -1.20 12.63
N ASN A 203 -1.72 -0.03 13.24
CA ASN A 203 -0.97 1.20 12.95
C ASN A 203 0.55 1.04 13.18
N ILE A 204 0.96 0.22 14.15
CA ILE A 204 2.38 0.00 14.48
C ILE A 204 3.12 -0.65 13.30
N LEU A 205 2.50 -1.60 12.62
CA LEU A 205 3.09 -2.25 11.45
C LEU A 205 3.23 -1.27 10.28
N ILE A 206 2.21 -0.43 10.05
CA ILE A 206 2.28 0.63 9.04
C ILE A 206 3.40 1.64 9.36
N GLU A 207 3.52 2.06 10.62
CA GLU A 207 4.60 2.97 11.04
C GLU A 207 6.00 2.37 10.82
N GLN A 208 6.16 1.06 11.08
CA GLN A 208 7.42 0.35 10.81
C GLN A 208 7.76 0.31 9.32
N ILE A 209 6.79 0.00 8.45
CA ILE A 209 7.00 0.01 7.00
C ILE A 209 7.29 1.44 6.51
N ALA A 210 6.56 2.44 7.00
CA ALA A 210 6.79 3.84 6.65
C ALA A 210 8.22 4.32 6.98
N LYS A 211 8.80 3.84 8.09
CA LYS A 211 10.19 4.13 8.47
C LYS A 211 11.21 3.37 7.62
N LYS A 212 10.95 2.09 7.31
CA LYS A 212 11.89 1.22 6.59
C LYS A 212 11.88 1.44 5.07
N ALA A 213 10.71 1.67 4.49
CA ALA A 213 10.48 1.76 3.06
C ALA A 213 9.25 2.66 2.75
N PRO A 214 9.38 4.00 2.89
CA PRO A 214 8.26 4.93 2.77
C PRO A 214 7.56 4.91 1.40
N GLU A 215 8.30 4.70 0.31
CA GLU A 215 7.75 4.56 -1.05
C GLU A 215 6.81 3.37 -1.14
N TRP A 216 7.27 2.20 -0.68
CA TRP A 216 6.46 0.98 -0.68
C TRP A 216 5.29 1.08 0.29
N CYS A 217 5.47 1.75 1.43
CA CYS A 217 4.38 2.02 2.36
C CYS A 217 3.27 2.83 1.67
N LEU A 218 3.63 3.94 1.01
CA LEU A 218 2.65 4.79 0.34
C LEU A 218 1.95 4.05 -0.80
N LEU A 219 2.68 3.29 -1.62
CA LEU A 219 2.10 2.50 -2.70
C LEU A 219 1.20 1.37 -2.17
N GLY A 220 1.60 0.68 -1.10
CA GLY A 220 0.77 -0.36 -0.48
C GLY A 220 -0.49 0.19 0.17
N LEU A 221 -0.39 1.33 0.86
CA LEU A 221 -1.55 2.03 1.42
C LEU A 221 -2.55 2.46 0.35
N SER A 222 -2.10 2.72 -0.89
CA SER A 222 -3.01 3.04 -2.00
C SER A 222 -3.98 1.89 -2.33
N HIS A 223 -3.59 0.64 -2.10
CA HIS A 223 -4.45 -0.53 -2.35
C HIS A 223 -5.46 -0.78 -1.24
N VAL A 224 -5.16 -0.35 -0.01
CA VAL A 224 -6.03 -0.54 1.16
C VAL A 224 -6.80 0.71 1.57
N TYR A 225 -6.65 1.81 0.83
CA TYR A 225 -7.35 3.06 1.06
C TYR A 225 -8.88 2.84 1.11
N PRO A 226 -9.63 3.46 2.04
CA PRO A 226 -9.23 4.53 2.98
C PRO A 226 -8.65 4.04 4.32
N SER A 227 -8.31 2.76 4.46
CA SER A 227 -7.67 2.25 5.68
C SER A 227 -6.33 2.96 5.87
N PHE A 228 -6.01 3.33 7.12
CA PHE A 228 -4.80 4.09 7.44
C PHE A 228 -4.67 5.42 6.68
N LYS A 229 -5.79 6.07 6.31
CA LYS A 229 -5.84 7.34 5.58
C LYS A 229 -4.88 8.39 6.15
N ARG A 230 -4.77 8.49 7.47
CA ARG A 230 -3.84 9.43 8.12
C ARG A 230 -2.39 9.22 7.66
N PHE A 231 -1.90 7.98 7.70
CA PHE A 231 -0.55 7.65 7.23
C PHE A 231 -0.39 7.89 5.72
N PHE A 232 -1.39 7.52 4.92
CA PHE A 232 -1.38 7.75 3.48
C PHE A 232 -1.24 9.25 3.17
N ASP A 233 -2.09 10.08 3.78
CA ASP A 233 -2.11 11.53 3.54
C ASP A 233 -0.81 12.20 4.03
N GLU A 234 -0.33 11.85 5.23
CA GLU A 234 0.94 12.38 5.78
C GLU A 234 2.13 12.02 4.89
N LEU A 235 2.25 10.75 4.47
CA LEU A 235 3.31 10.32 3.57
C LEU A 235 3.21 11.04 2.23
N LEU A 236 2.03 11.08 1.61
CA LEU A 236 1.85 11.72 0.31
C LEU A 236 2.21 13.19 0.34
N ILE A 237 1.81 13.94 1.37
CA ILE A 237 2.20 15.34 1.56
C ILE A 237 3.72 15.47 1.66
N ASN A 238 4.39 14.60 2.43
CA ASN A 238 5.85 14.60 2.53
C ASN A 238 6.53 14.33 1.18
N PHE A 239 6.01 13.37 0.39
CA PHE A 239 6.49 13.11 -0.97
C PHE A 239 6.25 14.27 -1.93
N MET A 240 5.14 15.00 -1.79
CA MET A 240 4.85 16.19 -2.60
C MET A 240 5.75 17.38 -2.23
N ARG A 241 6.20 17.50 -0.97
CA ARG A 241 7.15 18.54 -0.52
C ARG A 241 8.60 18.24 -0.91
N GLY A 242 9.02 16.98 -0.81
CA GLY A 242 10.39 16.54 -1.04
C GLY A 242 10.77 16.41 -2.52
N SER A 243 11.92 15.77 -2.76
CA SER A 243 12.29 15.28 -4.09
C SER A 243 11.29 14.19 -4.51
N SER A 244 10.44 14.53 -5.46
CA SER A 244 9.38 13.67 -5.97
C SER A 244 9.96 12.36 -6.51
N SER A 245 9.63 11.22 -5.89
CA SER A 245 9.79 9.95 -6.59
C SER A 245 8.74 9.91 -7.69
N ASN A 246 9.11 10.39 -8.87
CA ASN A 246 8.21 10.48 -10.02
C ASN A 246 7.60 9.12 -10.38
N PHE A 247 8.28 8.03 -10.00
CA PHE A 247 7.76 6.68 -10.10
C PHE A 247 6.61 6.40 -9.13
N VAL A 248 6.72 6.83 -7.86
CA VAL A 248 5.62 6.68 -6.89
C VAL A 248 4.38 7.41 -7.39
N PHE A 249 4.52 8.66 -7.85
CA PHE A 249 3.40 9.39 -8.44
C PHE A 249 2.83 8.69 -9.67
N TYR A 250 3.69 8.17 -10.56
CA TYR A 250 3.24 7.39 -11.72
C TYR A 250 2.32 6.23 -11.33
N ILE A 251 2.73 5.43 -10.34
CA ILE A 251 1.93 4.29 -9.85
C ILE A 251 0.65 4.77 -9.15
N LEU A 252 0.71 5.83 -8.32
CA LEU A 252 -0.46 6.38 -7.63
C LEU A 252 -1.51 6.91 -8.61
N PHE A 253 -1.11 7.70 -9.60
CA PHE A 253 -2.05 8.22 -10.61
C PHE A 253 -2.61 7.09 -11.48
N LYS A 254 -1.82 6.05 -11.77
CA LYS A 254 -2.33 4.88 -12.50
C LYS A 254 -3.40 4.12 -11.71
N ASN A 255 -3.19 3.92 -10.41
CA ASN A 255 -4.04 3.05 -9.61
C ASN A 255 -5.22 3.78 -8.95
N ILE A 256 -5.03 5.04 -8.54
CA ILE A 256 -5.98 5.79 -7.71
C ILE A 256 -6.09 7.28 -8.11
N SER A 257 -6.00 7.60 -9.41
CA SER A 257 -6.09 8.99 -9.94
C SER A 257 -7.21 9.82 -9.33
N LYS A 258 -8.42 9.27 -9.25
CA LYS A 258 -9.60 9.96 -8.71
C LYS A 258 -9.44 10.32 -7.24
N ILE A 259 -8.90 9.41 -6.42
CA ILE A 259 -8.66 9.65 -4.99
C ILE A 259 -7.59 10.72 -4.80
N ILE A 260 -6.54 10.71 -5.62
CA ILE A 260 -5.50 11.76 -5.60
C ILE A 260 -6.14 13.12 -5.93
N LEU A 261 -6.92 13.19 -7.01
CA LEU A 261 -7.59 14.41 -7.46
C LEU A 261 -8.53 14.99 -6.39
N GLN A 262 -9.36 14.14 -5.79
CA GLN A 262 -10.30 14.50 -4.73
C GLN A 262 -9.63 15.05 -3.46
N ASN A 263 -8.41 14.62 -3.18
CA ASN A 263 -7.68 15.08 -1.99
C ASN A 263 -6.71 16.24 -2.27
N LEU A 264 -6.55 16.72 -3.51
CA LEU A 264 -5.61 17.82 -3.83
C LEU A 264 -5.88 19.08 -3.01
N GLN A 265 -7.15 19.45 -2.82
CA GLN A 265 -7.51 20.62 -2.02
C GLN A 265 -7.03 20.47 -0.56
N LYS A 266 -7.14 19.26 0.00
CA LYS A 266 -6.61 18.95 1.33
C LYS A 266 -5.09 19.07 1.36
N TYR A 267 -4.39 18.56 0.36
CA TYR A 267 -2.92 18.65 0.31
C TYR A 267 -2.44 20.09 0.17
N MET A 268 -3.15 20.91 -0.62
CA MET A 268 -2.86 22.34 -0.73
C MET A 268 -3.08 23.09 0.58
N SER A 269 -4.14 22.76 1.31
CA SER A 269 -4.39 23.29 2.66
C SER A 269 -3.27 22.94 3.65
N ASN A 270 -2.47 21.90 3.34
CA ASN A 270 -1.28 21.51 4.08
C ASN A 270 0.02 22.10 3.47
N GLY A 271 -0.06 23.20 2.72
CA GLY A 271 1.11 23.94 2.25
C GLY A 271 1.75 23.43 0.96
N ILE A 272 1.09 22.53 0.22
CA ILE A 272 1.50 22.21 -1.15
C ILE A 272 1.02 23.32 -2.09
N SER A 273 1.90 23.92 -2.88
CA SER A 273 1.51 24.99 -3.80
C SER A 273 0.79 24.44 -5.04
N LEU A 274 -0.14 25.23 -5.61
CA LEU A 274 -0.81 24.89 -6.87
C LEU A 274 0.18 24.65 -8.02
N SER A 275 1.28 25.42 -8.07
CA SER A 275 2.39 25.19 -9.01
C SER A 275 2.94 23.77 -8.88
N LYS A 276 3.28 23.35 -7.66
CA LYS A 276 3.86 22.02 -7.43
C LYS A 276 2.89 20.90 -7.79
N VAL A 277 1.59 21.10 -7.49
CA VAL A 277 0.52 20.20 -7.92
C VAL A 277 0.49 20.08 -9.45
N LEU A 278 0.49 21.22 -10.15
CA LEU A 278 0.51 21.24 -11.61
C LEU A 278 1.77 20.56 -12.18
N ASP A 279 2.94 20.84 -11.63
CA ASP A 279 4.21 20.23 -12.08
C ASP A 279 4.14 18.69 -11.99
N ILE A 280 3.60 18.15 -10.89
CA ILE A 280 3.38 16.71 -10.72
C ILE A 280 2.36 16.19 -11.76
N ILE A 281 1.23 16.88 -11.96
CA ILE A 281 0.19 16.47 -12.91
C ILE A 281 0.73 16.43 -14.35
N LEU A 282 1.49 17.45 -14.75
CA LEU A 282 2.10 17.54 -16.08
C LEU A 282 3.13 16.45 -16.27
N GLU A 283 3.98 16.24 -15.26
CA GLU A 283 4.99 15.19 -15.30
C GLU A 283 4.35 13.80 -15.46
N GLN A 284 3.23 13.55 -14.78
CA GLN A 284 2.49 12.28 -14.90
C GLN A 284 1.57 12.22 -16.13
N LYS A 285 1.56 13.26 -16.98
CA LYS A 285 0.69 13.37 -18.16
C LYS A 285 -0.81 13.23 -17.80
N MET A 286 -1.19 13.71 -16.62
CA MET A 286 -2.55 13.60 -16.08
C MET A 286 -3.42 14.82 -16.37
N LEU A 287 -2.89 15.84 -17.06
CA LEU A 287 -3.67 17.03 -17.42
C LEU A 287 -4.96 16.69 -18.20
N PRO A 288 -4.97 15.77 -19.19
CA PRO A 288 -6.21 15.38 -19.86
C PRO A 288 -7.26 14.82 -18.90
N PHE A 289 -6.85 13.92 -18.00
CA PHE A 289 -7.74 13.35 -16.98
C PHE A 289 -8.34 14.42 -16.06
N VAL A 290 -7.52 15.36 -15.58
CA VAL A 290 -8.00 16.49 -14.75
C VAL A 290 -8.99 17.36 -15.51
N SER A 291 -8.71 17.60 -16.80
CA SER A 291 -9.54 18.43 -17.68
C SER A 291 -10.90 17.81 -18.00
N GLU A 292 -10.97 16.48 -18.05
CA GLU A 292 -12.18 15.73 -18.34
C GLU A 292 -13.01 15.47 -17.09
N GLU A 293 -12.38 15.04 -15.99
CA GLU A 293 -13.09 14.64 -14.76
C GLU A 293 -13.75 15.85 -14.08
N LEU A 294 -13.00 16.95 -13.92
CA LEU A 294 -13.46 18.18 -13.22
C LEU A 294 -14.08 17.93 -11.82
N ASP A 295 -13.57 16.94 -11.07
CA ASP A 295 -14.03 16.62 -9.71
C ASP A 295 -12.83 16.53 -8.74
N PRO A 296 -12.65 17.46 -7.79
CA PRO A 296 -13.55 18.56 -7.42
C PRO A 296 -13.43 19.75 -8.38
N PRO A 297 -14.54 20.41 -8.77
CA PRO A 297 -14.51 21.43 -9.83
C PRO A 297 -13.55 22.60 -9.55
N ASN A 298 -13.51 23.10 -8.32
CA ASN A 298 -12.73 24.30 -8.00
C ASN A 298 -11.23 24.11 -8.20
N ILE A 299 -10.68 23.01 -7.69
CA ILE A 299 -9.25 22.75 -7.81
C ILE A 299 -8.87 22.37 -9.24
N CYS A 300 -9.71 21.60 -9.93
CA CYS A 300 -9.49 21.27 -11.33
C CYS A 300 -9.47 22.53 -12.20
N MET A 301 -10.39 23.47 -11.98
CA MET A 301 -10.40 24.76 -12.69
C MET A 301 -9.14 25.58 -12.39
N ASP A 302 -8.71 25.67 -11.13
CA ASP A 302 -7.46 26.35 -10.76
C ASP A 302 -6.24 25.76 -11.51
N ILE A 303 -6.18 24.42 -11.62
CA ILE A 303 -5.12 23.70 -12.36
C ILE A 303 -5.20 24.00 -13.86
N ILE A 304 -6.39 23.98 -14.47
CA ILE A 304 -6.57 24.22 -15.91
C ILE A 304 -6.20 25.65 -16.27
N ILE A 305 -6.61 26.63 -15.46
CA ILE A 305 -6.26 28.03 -15.70
C ILE A 305 -4.75 28.21 -15.56
N LEU A 306 -4.12 27.68 -14.50
CA LEU A 306 -2.67 27.77 -14.35
C LEU A 306 -1.92 27.07 -15.48
N SER A 307 -2.44 25.94 -15.97
CA SER A 307 -1.90 25.24 -17.14
C SER A 307 -1.95 26.11 -18.39
N SER A 308 -3.04 26.85 -18.59
CA SER A 308 -3.15 27.79 -19.71
C SER A 308 -2.24 28.99 -19.57
N LEU A 309 -2.03 29.51 -18.37
CA LEU A 309 -1.09 30.61 -18.13
C LEU A 309 0.38 30.19 -18.35
N ARG A 310 0.66 28.89 -18.32
CA ARG A 310 1.98 28.30 -18.61
C ARG A 310 2.07 27.65 -19.99
N ASP A 311 1.13 27.98 -20.89
CA ASP A 311 1.11 27.50 -22.27
C ASP A 311 1.06 25.97 -22.44
N HIS A 312 0.57 25.24 -21.43
CA HIS A 312 0.36 23.79 -21.52
C HIS A 312 -1.02 23.42 -22.10
N LEU A 313 -1.93 24.38 -22.19
CA LEU A 313 -3.29 24.21 -22.71
C LEU A 313 -3.81 25.53 -23.28
N ASN A 314 -4.52 25.48 -24.42
CA ASN A 314 -5.24 26.65 -24.92
C ASN A 314 -6.63 26.73 -24.27
N LEU A 315 -6.83 27.70 -23.38
CA LEU A 315 -8.07 27.84 -22.60
C LEU A 315 -9.30 28.01 -23.49
N GLY A 316 -9.21 28.82 -24.55
CA GLY A 316 -10.35 29.09 -25.44
C GLY A 316 -10.83 27.83 -26.17
N ILE A 317 -9.90 27.05 -26.71
CA ILE A 317 -10.22 25.77 -27.37
C ILE A 317 -10.81 24.78 -26.37
N TRP A 318 -10.19 24.65 -25.19
CA TRP A 318 -10.67 23.76 -24.14
C TRP A 318 -12.08 24.11 -23.67
N LEU A 319 -12.36 25.39 -23.38
CA LEU A 319 -13.69 25.86 -22.97
C LEU A 319 -14.75 25.54 -24.03
N ASN A 320 -14.46 25.81 -25.31
CA ASN A 320 -15.37 25.50 -26.41
C ASN A 320 -15.68 24.00 -26.48
N ASN A 321 -14.65 23.15 -26.38
CA ASN A 321 -14.82 21.70 -26.41
C ASN A 321 -15.66 21.20 -25.23
N MET A 322 -15.44 21.74 -24.03
CA MET A 322 -16.20 21.37 -22.84
C MET A 322 -17.66 21.85 -22.91
N MET A 323 -17.91 23.03 -23.46
CA MET A 323 -19.28 23.52 -23.72
C MET A 323 -20.01 22.65 -24.74
N VAL A 324 -19.35 22.21 -25.81
CA VAL A 324 -19.94 21.29 -26.79
C VAL A 324 -20.27 19.93 -26.16
N SER A 325 -19.34 19.38 -25.36
CA SER A 325 -19.46 18.05 -24.78
C SER A 325 -20.46 17.99 -23.61
N LYS A 326 -20.32 18.90 -22.64
CA LYS A 326 -21.06 18.87 -21.36
C LYS A 326 -22.19 19.90 -21.26
N LYS A 327 -22.27 20.87 -22.19
CA LYS A 327 -23.35 21.86 -22.31
C LYS A 327 -23.67 22.55 -20.98
N ASP A 328 -24.94 22.51 -20.58
CA ASP A 328 -25.49 23.20 -19.42
C ASP A 328 -24.83 22.81 -18.09
N ILE A 329 -24.37 21.56 -17.96
CA ILE A 329 -23.66 21.07 -16.78
C ILE A 329 -22.34 21.84 -16.61
N PHE A 330 -21.58 22.00 -17.69
CA PHE A 330 -20.32 22.72 -17.63
C PHE A 330 -20.50 24.23 -17.49
N ALA A 331 -21.53 24.81 -18.10
CA ALA A 331 -21.87 26.21 -17.88
C ALA A 331 -22.15 26.49 -16.39
N ASN A 332 -22.91 25.61 -15.72
CA ASN A 332 -23.16 25.72 -14.29
C ASN A 332 -21.87 25.56 -13.46
N ILE A 333 -20.97 24.65 -13.83
CA ILE A 333 -19.65 24.52 -13.18
C ILE A 333 -18.86 25.84 -13.26
N LEU A 334 -18.79 26.46 -14.44
CA LEU A 334 -18.09 27.73 -14.64
C LEU A 334 -18.72 28.87 -13.83
N ILE A 335 -20.05 28.99 -13.84
CA ILE A 335 -20.78 30.00 -13.07
C ILE A 335 -20.50 29.82 -11.57
N ASN A 336 -20.68 28.59 -11.05
CA ASN A 336 -20.41 28.26 -9.65
C ASN A 336 -18.96 28.59 -9.26
N TYR A 337 -18.00 28.26 -10.13
CA TYR A 337 -16.59 28.55 -9.88
C TYR A 337 -16.34 30.05 -9.78
N ILE A 338 -16.85 30.87 -10.72
CA ILE A 338 -16.69 32.33 -10.67
C ILE A 338 -17.36 32.89 -9.41
N GLU A 339 -18.61 32.49 -9.11
CA GLU A 339 -19.35 32.92 -7.92
C GLU A 339 -18.57 32.61 -6.63
N PHE A 340 -18.05 31.38 -6.51
CA PHE A 340 -17.26 30.95 -5.36
C PHE A 340 -15.98 31.79 -5.20
N LYS A 341 -15.24 32.01 -6.30
CA LYS A 341 -14.01 32.81 -6.29
C LYS A 341 -14.28 34.30 -5.99
N VAL A 342 -15.44 34.80 -6.40
CA VAL A 342 -15.90 36.17 -6.13
C VAL A 342 -16.26 36.38 -4.67
N GLN A 343 -17.04 35.46 -4.08
CA GLN A 343 -17.49 35.56 -2.69
C GLN A 343 -16.31 35.60 -1.73
N GLY A 344 -15.28 34.77 -1.98
CA GLY A 344 -14.04 34.80 -1.20
C GLY A 344 -13.34 36.16 -1.20
N ILE A 345 -13.35 36.90 -2.32
CA ILE A 345 -12.75 38.25 -2.41
C ILE A 345 -13.57 39.26 -1.58
N THR A 346 -14.89 39.15 -1.58
CA THR A 346 -15.76 40.07 -0.81
C THR A 346 -15.68 39.84 0.69
N GLU A 347 -15.55 38.59 1.15
CA GLU A 347 -15.42 38.23 2.57
C GLU A 347 -14.04 38.59 3.15
N MET A 348 -13.00 38.67 2.32
CA MET A 348 -11.67 39.16 2.75
C MET A 348 -11.67 40.65 3.15
N LYS A 349 -12.65 41.45 2.69
CA LYS A 349 -12.78 42.85 3.11
C LYS A 349 -13.42 43.02 4.50
N SER A 350 -14.06 42.00 5.06
CA SER A 350 -14.87 42.14 6.29
C SER A 350 -14.24 41.62 7.58
N GLU A 351 -13.14 40.85 7.54
CA GLU A 351 -12.53 40.29 8.77
C GLU A 351 -11.01 40.48 8.83
N PHE A 352 -10.59 41.48 9.62
CA PHE A 352 -9.27 41.52 10.26
C PHE A 352 -9.32 40.64 11.52
N ASP A 353 -9.22 39.31 11.37
CA ASP A 353 -8.89 38.44 12.49
C ASP A 353 -7.74 37.50 12.14
N LEU A 354 -6.61 37.80 12.77
CA LEU A 354 -5.29 37.24 12.53
C LEU A 354 -5.15 35.92 13.30
N ASN A 355 -4.98 34.81 12.57
CA ASN A 355 -4.01 33.72 12.84
C ASN A 355 -4.42 32.37 12.21
N VAL A 356 -5.71 32.13 11.94
CA VAL A 356 -6.16 30.91 11.23
C VAL A 356 -6.38 31.18 9.74
N LYS A 357 -6.77 32.40 9.38
CA LYS A 357 -7.01 32.84 8.00
C LYS A 357 -5.73 33.00 7.16
N LEU A 358 -4.57 33.28 7.78
CA LEU A 358 -3.33 33.59 7.05
C LEU A 358 -2.81 32.41 6.19
N ASN A 359 -3.02 31.16 6.65
CA ASN A 359 -2.61 29.97 5.90
C ASN A 359 -3.51 29.71 4.67
N ASN A 360 -4.81 30.02 4.76
CA ASN A 360 -5.71 30.01 3.59
C ASN A 360 -5.47 31.24 2.69
N LEU A 361 -5.07 32.38 3.27
CA LEU A 361 -4.70 33.62 2.56
C LEU A 361 -3.45 33.48 1.69
N ILE A 362 -2.51 32.58 2.00
CA ILE A 362 -1.33 32.34 1.14
C ILE A 362 -1.70 31.45 -0.05
N ILE A 363 -2.65 30.52 0.13
CA ILE A 363 -3.22 29.70 -0.95
C ILE A 363 -4.04 30.59 -1.90
N ASP A 364 -4.75 31.58 -1.37
CA ASP A 364 -5.53 32.57 -2.13
C ASP A 364 -4.70 33.75 -2.68
N LYS A 365 -3.43 33.94 -2.27
CA LYS A 365 -2.54 34.97 -2.83
C LYS A 365 -1.94 34.60 -4.20
N LEU A 366 -2.14 33.37 -4.67
CA LEU A 366 -1.60 32.86 -5.94
C LEU A 366 -2.70 32.50 -6.96
N PHE A 367 -3.81 33.23 -6.92
CA PHE A 367 -4.96 33.00 -7.78
C PHE A 367 -4.64 33.23 -9.27
N PRO A 368 -4.91 32.24 -10.14
CA PRO A 368 -4.78 32.45 -11.58
C PRO A 368 -6.00 33.14 -12.20
N LEU A 369 -7.14 33.31 -11.49
CA LEU A 369 -8.37 33.89 -12.05
C LEU A 369 -8.26 35.41 -12.24
N THR A 370 -7.74 35.84 -13.39
CA THR A 370 -7.69 37.25 -13.80
C THR A 370 -9.04 37.74 -14.33
N VAL A 371 -9.20 39.07 -14.46
CA VAL A 371 -10.39 39.67 -15.09
C VAL A 371 -10.55 39.19 -16.54
N GLU A 372 -9.45 39.01 -17.26
CA GLU A 372 -9.44 38.50 -18.63
C GLU A 372 -9.98 37.08 -18.73
N ILE A 373 -9.63 36.22 -17.77
CA ILE A 373 -10.15 34.84 -17.71
C ILE A 373 -11.64 34.85 -17.39
N ILE A 374 -12.10 35.69 -16.46
CA ILE A 374 -13.54 35.85 -16.17
C ILE A 374 -14.30 36.28 -17.42
N ILE A 375 -13.80 37.29 -18.13
CA ILE A 375 -14.39 37.76 -19.39
C ILE A 375 -14.42 36.63 -20.43
N THR A 376 -13.34 35.85 -20.52
CA THR A 376 -13.26 34.70 -21.44
C THR A 376 -14.32 33.66 -21.10
N PHE A 377 -14.49 33.29 -19.84
CA PHE A 377 -15.53 32.35 -19.41
C PHE A 377 -16.93 32.82 -19.79
N ILE A 378 -17.25 34.09 -19.51
CA ILE A 378 -18.58 34.65 -19.82
C ILE A 378 -18.83 34.68 -21.30
N LYS A 379 -17.87 35.17 -22.10
CA LYS A 379 -17.98 35.19 -23.55
C LYS A 379 -18.22 33.79 -24.09
N THR A 380 -17.50 32.78 -23.58
CA THR A 380 -17.72 31.39 -24.00
C THR A 380 -19.11 30.90 -23.62
N ILE A 381 -19.62 31.16 -22.42
CA ILE A 381 -21.00 30.76 -22.05
C ILE A 381 -22.03 31.47 -22.94
N GLU A 382 -21.84 32.76 -23.23
CA GLU A 382 -22.73 33.56 -24.10
C GLU A 382 -22.79 33.03 -25.54
N LEU A 383 -21.66 32.58 -26.09
CA LEU A 383 -21.62 31.96 -27.43
C LEU A 383 -22.55 30.74 -27.52
N PHE A 384 -22.76 30.03 -26.41
CA PHE A 384 -23.58 28.83 -26.33
C PHE A 384 -24.96 29.08 -25.70
N GLN A 385 -25.35 30.33 -25.41
CA GLN A 385 -26.59 30.66 -24.67
C GLN A 385 -27.85 29.98 -25.21
N ARG A 386 -27.94 29.77 -26.54
CA ARG A 386 -29.11 29.14 -27.19
C ARG A 386 -29.28 27.66 -26.83
N GLN A 387 -28.23 27.03 -26.30
CA GLN A 387 -28.19 25.62 -25.93
C GLN A 387 -28.31 25.42 -24.42
N LEU A 388 -28.42 26.50 -23.64
CA LEU A 388 -28.47 26.49 -22.18
C LEU A 388 -29.91 26.57 -21.69
N ASN A 389 -30.14 26.04 -20.50
CA ASN A 389 -31.42 26.13 -19.83
C ASN A 389 -31.69 27.57 -19.35
N PHE A 390 -32.98 27.92 -19.26
CA PHE A 390 -33.40 29.24 -18.81
C PHE A 390 -32.85 29.62 -17.42
N GLU A 391 -32.77 28.64 -16.51
CA GLU A 391 -32.21 28.84 -15.18
C GLU A 391 -30.72 29.22 -15.22
N THR A 392 -29.91 28.50 -15.98
CA THR A 392 -28.47 28.78 -16.19
C THR A 392 -28.26 30.17 -16.79
N ILE A 393 -29.09 30.57 -17.76
CA ILE A 393 -29.05 31.91 -18.36
C ILE A 393 -29.38 33.00 -17.32
N ASN A 394 -30.39 32.77 -16.48
CA ASN A 394 -30.74 33.70 -15.41
C ASN A 394 -29.59 33.88 -14.41
N ARG A 395 -28.94 32.78 -14.01
CA ARG A 395 -27.76 32.82 -13.14
C ARG A 395 -26.61 33.58 -13.79
N LEU A 396 -26.31 33.33 -15.07
CA LEU A 396 -25.31 34.09 -15.83
C LEU A 396 -25.62 35.59 -15.84
N ASN A 397 -26.88 35.97 -16.05
CA ASN A 397 -27.31 37.36 -16.05
C ASN A 397 -27.16 38.02 -14.67
N GLN A 398 -27.43 37.28 -13.59
CA GLN A 398 -27.18 37.75 -12.23
C GLN A 398 -25.69 37.95 -11.97
N LEU A 399 -24.86 36.97 -12.34
CA LEU A 399 -23.41 37.05 -12.22
C LEU A 399 -22.85 38.26 -12.98
N LYS A 400 -23.29 38.49 -14.21
CA LYS A 400 -22.87 39.65 -15.03
C LYS A 400 -23.13 41.00 -14.35
N LYS A 401 -24.22 41.14 -13.60
CA LYS A 401 -24.53 42.37 -12.84
C LYS A 401 -23.53 42.62 -11.70
N GLN A 402 -22.94 41.57 -11.14
CA GLN A 402 -21.99 41.65 -10.03
C GLN A 402 -20.56 41.95 -10.50
N ILE A 403 -20.19 41.59 -11.72
CA ILE A 403 -18.81 41.71 -12.26
C ILE A 403 -18.22 43.10 -12.22
N PRO A 404 -18.93 44.19 -12.57
CA PRO A 404 -18.39 45.54 -12.44
C PRO A 404 -17.97 45.87 -11.01
N GLN A 405 -18.71 45.39 -10.01
CA GLN A 405 -18.38 45.58 -8.59
C GLN A 405 -17.13 44.78 -8.21
N ILE A 406 -17.02 43.54 -8.70
CA ILE A 406 -15.86 42.66 -8.48
C ILE A 406 -14.56 43.27 -9.06
N ILE A 407 -14.63 43.80 -10.29
CA ILE A 407 -13.48 44.42 -10.96
C ILE A 407 -13.02 45.67 -10.19
N LYS A 408 -13.98 46.47 -9.68
CA LYS A 408 -13.68 47.63 -8.84
C LYS A 408 -12.95 47.23 -7.56
N ILE A 409 -13.44 46.20 -6.87
CA ILE A 409 -12.83 45.65 -5.65
C ILE A 409 -11.41 45.15 -5.90
N LYS A 410 -11.15 44.42 -6.98
CA LYS A 410 -9.79 43.95 -7.33
C LYS A 410 -8.82 45.10 -7.61
N LYS A 411 -9.25 46.15 -8.31
CA LYS A 411 -8.41 47.33 -8.57
C LYS A 411 -8.01 48.06 -7.29
N GLU A 412 -8.92 48.15 -6.31
CA GLU A 412 -8.64 48.77 -5.01
C GLU A 412 -7.63 47.95 -4.16
N MET A 413 -7.59 46.62 -4.29
CA MET A 413 -6.64 45.76 -3.56
C MET A 413 -5.22 45.73 -4.15
N ILE A 414 -5.02 46.13 -5.41
CA ILE A 414 -3.68 46.19 -6.05
C ILE A 414 -2.94 47.49 -5.68
N ILE A 415 -3.65 48.48 -5.14
CA ILE A 415 -3.12 49.82 -4.80
C ILE A 415 -2.66 49.91 -3.33
N ILE A 416 -2.91 48.87 -2.53
CA ILE A 416 -2.43 48.69 -1.15
C ILE A 416 -1.29 47.67 -1.18
#